data_AF-A0AAD0YUY8-F1
#
_entry.id   AF-A0AAD0YUY8-F1
#
_cell.length_a   1.000
_cell.length_b   1.000
_cell.length_c   1.000
_cell.angle_alpha   90.00
_cell.angle_beta   90.00
_cell.angle_gamma   90.00
#
_symmetry.space_group_name_H-M   'P 1'
#
loop_
_entity.id
_entity.type
_entity.pdbx_description
1 polymer ?
#
loop_
_entity_poly.entity_id
_entity_poly.type
_entity_poly.pdbx_seq_one_letter_code
_entity_poly.pdbx_strand_id
1 'polypeptide(L)'
;MKKLISILLLFLYLVSTTELYQLLKIPELVEHYIEHKELNPDMTVTAFLRTHYDHPVKDGDYGKDQRLPFIIHSAPLSLVFTINQGFSLETAMYHFIPLQMDKIPSKDEDLCYKGFLNSVWEPPRSSFS
;
A
#
# COMPACT_ATOMS: atom_id res chain seq x y z
N MET A 1 -7.40 30.73 19.76
CA MET A 1 -8.67 29.95 19.82
C MET A 1 -9.06 29.33 18.48
N LYS A 2 -9.17 30.10 17.39
CA LYS A 2 -9.55 29.58 16.05
C LYS A 2 -8.73 28.35 15.61
N LYS A 3 -7.40 28.39 15.75
CA LYS A 3 -6.51 27.27 15.42
C LYS A 3 -6.81 25.98 16.21
N LEU A 4 -7.04 26.09 17.52
CA LEU A 4 -7.36 24.92 18.36
C LEU A 4 -8.71 24.32 17.97
N ILE A 5 -9.71 25.17 17.72
CA ILE A 5 -11.03 24.75 17.26
C ILE A 5 -10.90 24.03 15.91
N SER A 6 -10.13 24.57 14.96
CA SER A 6 -9.89 23.92 13.67
C SER A 6 -9.19 22.56 13.82
N ILE A 7 -8.19 22.44 14.69
CA ILE A 7 -7.50 21.17 14.96
C ILE A 7 -8.47 20.15 15.57
N LEU A 8 -9.29 20.57 16.55
CA LEU A 8 -10.28 19.72 17.18
C LEU A 8 -11.31 19.21 16.16
N LEU A 9 -11.85 20.10 15.33
CA LEU A 9 -12.83 19.73 14.30
C LEU A 9 -12.22 18.78 13.25
N LEU A 10 -10.97 19.03 12.83
CA LEU A 10 -10.28 18.14 11.90
C LEU A 10 -10.03 16.76 12.52
N PHE A 11 -9.65 16.71 13.79
CA PHE A 11 -9.47 15.46 14.51
C PHE A 11 -10.79 14.68 14.64
N LEU A 12 -11.87 15.34 15.06
CA LEU A 12 -13.19 14.71 15.15
C LEU A 12 -13.67 14.20 13.78
N TYR A 13 -13.43 14.97 12.72
CA TYR A 13 -13.72 14.54 11.36
C TYR A 13 -12.93 13.29 10.98
N LEU A 14 -11.63 13.25 11.25
CA LEU A 14 -10.78 12.09 10.95
C LEU A 14 -11.26 10.85 11.73
N VAL A 15 -11.52 10.99 13.03
CA VAL A 15 -12.03 9.89 13.89
C VAL A 15 -13.39 9.40 13.42
N SER A 16 -14.29 10.30 12.99
CA SER A 16 -15.65 9.95 12.58
C SER A 16 -15.76 9.37 11.17
N THR A 17 -14.80 9.64 10.29
CA THR A 17 -14.89 9.26 8.86
C THR A 17 -13.91 8.15 8.47
N THR A 18 -13.00 7.79 9.37
CA THR A 18 -12.01 6.73 9.16
C THR A 18 -12.05 5.72 10.30
N GLU A 19 -11.37 4.60 10.14
CA GLU A 19 -11.24 3.55 11.18
C GLU A 19 -10.37 3.98 12.38
N LEU A 20 -9.96 5.25 12.49
CA LEU A 20 -9.17 5.74 13.62
C LEU A 20 -9.91 5.56 14.97
N TYR A 21 -11.25 5.55 14.96
CA TYR A 21 -12.04 5.24 16.16
C TYR A 21 -11.74 3.85 16.75
N GLN A 22 -11.25 2.89 15.94
CA GLN A 22 -10.91 1.55 16.42
C GLN A 22 -9.79 1.59 17.47
N LEU A 23 -8.94 2.62 17.47
CA LEU A 23 -7.93 2.81 18.52
C LEU A 23 -8.54 3.00 19.91
N LEU A 24 -9.80 3.44 20.00
CA LEU A 24 -10.51 3.54 21.28
C LEU A 24 -10.83 2.16 21.90
N LYS A 25 -10.72 1.07 21.13
CA LYS A 25 -10.89 -0.31 21.58
C LYS A 25 -9.58 -0.97 22.06
N ILE A 26 -8.45 -0.25 22.05
CA ILE A 26 -7.19 -0.76 22.59
C ILE A 26 -7.32 -1.25 24.06
N PRO A 27 -8.11 -0.62 24.96
CA PRO A 27 -8.32 -1.16 26.29
C PRO A 27 -8.88 -2.59 26.29
N GLU A 28 -9.83 -2.91 25.40
CA GLU A 28 -10.40 -4.27 25.28
C GLU A 28 -9.35 -5.28 24.79
N LEU A 29 -8.46 -4.87 23.87
CA LEU A 29 -7.33 -5.69 23.42
C LEU A 29 -6.37 -6.01 24.58
N VAL A 30 -6.06 -5.01 25.41
CA VAL A 30 -5.16 -5.18 26.56
C VAL A 30 -5.78 -6.09 27.60
N GLU A 31 -7.05 -5.90 27.93
CA GLU A 31 -7.79 -6.76 28.87
C GLU A 31 -7.79 -8.22 28.39
N HIS A 32 -8.14 -8.45 27.14
CA HIS A 32 -8.17 -9.81 26.58
C HIS A 32 -6.76 -10.44 26.50
N TYR A 33 -5.72 -9.66 26.21
CA TYR A 33 -4.35 -10.15 26.30
C TYR A 33 -3.97 -10.58 27.73
N ILE A 34 -4.39 -9.83 28.75
CA ILE A 34 -4.14 -10.18 30.15
C ILE A 34 -4.83 -11.51 30.50
N GLU A 35 -6.08 -11.72 30.07
CA GLU A 35 -6.78 -13.00 30.27
C GLU A 35 -5.98 -14.19 29.68
N HIS A 36 -5.48 -14.05 28.45
CA HIS A 36 -4.64 -15.09 27.84
C HIS A 36 -3.29 -15.27 28.55
N LYS A 37 -2.73 -14.18 29.11
CA LYS A 37 -1.47 -14.23 29.86
C LYS A 37 -1.62 -14.91 31.22
N GLU A 38 -2.79 -14.77 31.85
CA GLU A 38 -3.13 -15.48 33.09
C GLU A 38 -3.35 -16.98 32.85
N LEU A 39 -4.01 -17.34 31.74
CA LEU A 39 -4.23 -18.74 31.35
C LEU A 39 -2.95 -19.41 30.84
N ASN A 40 -2.11 -18.67 30.12
CA ASN A 40 -0.84 -19.13 29.57
C ASN A 40 0.27 -18.12 29.87
N PRO A 41 1.07 -18.35 30.93
CA PRO A 41 2.17 -17.45 31.30
C PRO A 41 3.23 -17.26 30.22
N ASP A 42 3.37 -18.18 29.27
CA ASP A 42 4.33 -18.11 28.16
C ASP A 42 3.77 -17.33 26.96
N MET A 43 2.49 -16.92 26.99
CA MET A 43 1.87 -16.13 25.93
C MET A 43 2.62 -14.82 25.70
N THR A 44 3.06 -14.58 24.48
CA THR A 44 3.63 -13.30 24.06
C THR A 44 2.57 -12.44 23.37
N VAL A 45 2.78 -11.12 23.36
CA VAL A 45 1.88 -10.19 22.63
C VAL A 45 1.79 -10.57 21.15
N THR A 46 2.91 -10.95 20.53
CA THR A 46 2.93 -11.33 19.11
C THR A 46 2.20 -12.64 18.85
N ALA A 47 2.31 -13.63 19.74
CA ALA A 47 1.57 -14.88 19.64
C ALA A 47 0.06 -14.63 19.77
N PHE A 48 -0.35 -13.82 20.74
CA PHE A 48 -1.76 -13.42 20.93
C PHE A 48 -2.33 -12.72 19.69
N LEU A 49 -1.62 -11.72 19.16
CA LEU A 49 -2.05 -11.02 17.95
C LEU A 49 -2.14 -11.98 16.74
N ARG A 50 -1.20 -12.93 16.59
CA ARG A 50 -1.28 -13.91 15.50
C ARG A 50 -2.53 -14.78 15.61
N THR A 51 -2.86 -15.27 16.80
CA THR A 51 -4.06 -16.10 17.01
C THR A 51 -5.34 -15.36 16.61
N HIS A 52 -5.43 -14.06 16.89
CA HIS A 52 -6.65 -13.28 16.69
C HIS A 52 -6.76 -12.55 15.33
N TYR A 53 -5.63 -12.22 14.69
CA TYR A 53 -5.61 -11.43 13.45
C TYR A 53 -5.13 -12.20 12.21
N ASP A 54 -4.36 -13.29 12.37
CA ASP A 54 -3.84 -14.07 11.24
C ASP A 54 -4.77 -15.25 10.92
N HIS A 55 -5.15 -16.01 11.94
CA HIS A 55 -5.99 -17.21 11.81
C HIS A 55 -7.11 -17.23 12.86
N PRO A 56 -8.08 -16.30 12.79
CA PRO A 56 -9.14 -16.20 13.79
C PRO A 56 -9.98 -17.47 13.83
N VAL A 57 -10.02 -18.12 15.00
CA VAL A 57 -10.80 -19.33 15.24
C VAL A 57 -12.15 -18.92 15.85
N LYS A 58 -13.24 -19.54 15.40
CA LYS A 58 -14.55 -19.36 16.05
C LYS A 58 -14.66 -20.33 17.22
N ASP A 59 -14.28 -19.89 18.41
CA ASP A 59 -14.40 -20.64 19.64
C ASP A 59 -15.26 -19.90 20.68
N GLY A 60 -15.11 -20.25 21.96
CA GLY A 60 -15.87 -19.63 23.06
C GLY A 60 -15.60 -18.12 23.21
N ASP A 61 -14.47 -17.63 22.70
CA ASP A 61 -14.05 -16.23 22.81
C ASP A 61 -14.48 -15.38 21.60
N TYR A 62 -15.10 -15.99 20.58
CA TYR A 62 -15.51 -15.33 19.34
C TYR A 62 -16.30 -14.01 19.55
N GLY A 63 -17.10 -13.92 20.62
CA GLY A 63 -17.82 -12.70 20.96
C GLY A 63 -16.93 -11.56 21.48
N LYS A 64 -15.84 -11.89 22.19
CA LYS A 64 -14.81 -10.94 22.63
C LYS A 64 -13.92 -10.56 21.45
N ASP A 65 -13.54 -11.52 20.61
CA ASP A 65 -12.68 -11.29 19.46
C ASP A 65 -13.27 -10.25 18.50
N GLN A 66 -14.58 -10.29 18.27
CA GLN A 66 -15.28 -9.31 17.45
C GLN A 66 -15.20 -7.87 17.97
N ARG A 67 -14.97 -7.68 19.27
CA ARG A 67 -14.86 -6.36 19.87
C ARG A 67 -13.46 -5.79 19.71
N LEU A 68 -12.46 -6.64 19.47
CA LEU A 68 -11.08 -6.22 19.26
C LEU A 68 -10.96 -5.18 18.13
N PRO A 69 -10.00 -4.26 18.24
CA PRO A 69 -9.78 -3.23 17.25
C PRO A 69 -9.47 -3.86 15.89
N PHE A 70 -10.05 -3.33 14.81
CA PHE A 70 -9.76 -3.75 13.44
C PHE A 70 -10.13 -5.20 13.07
N ILE A 71 -10.98 -5.88 13.84
CA ILE A 71 -11.58 -7.17 13.42
C ILE A 71 -12.84 -6.95 12.58
N ILE A 72 -13.73 -6.07 13.03
CA ILE A 72 -14.92 -5.65 12.29
C ILE A 72 -14.73 -4.21 11.83
N HIS A 73 -14.88 -4.01 10.53
CA HIS A 73 -14.81 -2.70 9.87
C HIS A 73 -16.20 -2.17 9.58
N SER A 74 -16.40 -0.87 9.79
CA SER A 74 -17.61 -0.18 9.36
C SER A 74 -17.37 0.39 7.96
N ALA A 75 -18.42 0.59 7.17
CA ALA A 75 -18.27 1.27 5.88
C ALA A 75 -17.81 2.72 6.13
N PRO A 76 -16.58 3.12 5.74
CA PRO A 76 -16.13 4.49 5.93
C PRO A 76 -16.91 5.44 5.02
N LEU A 77 -16.86 6.73 5.33
CA LEU A 77 -17.52 7.75 4.52
C LEU A 77 -16.98 7.74 3.09
N SER A 78 -17.82 7.34 2.12
CA SER A 78 -17.47 7.41 0.70
C SER A 78 -17.98 8.72 0.10
N LEU A 79 -17.06 9.63 -0.19
CA LEU A 79 -17.36 10.89 -0.88
C LEU A 79 -17.12 10.72 -2.38
N VAL A 80 -18.16 10.90 -3.19
CA VAL A 80 -18.07 10.94 -4.65
C VAL A 80 -18.17 12.39 -5.10
N PHE A 81 -17.08 12.94 -5.62
CA PHE A 81 -17.08 14.27 -6.23
C PHE A 81 -17.35 14.13 -7.71
N THR A 82 -18.38 14.81 -8.20
CA THR A 82 -18.67 14.89 -9.64
C THR A 82 -18.13 16.21 -10.18
N ILE A 83 -17.47 16.14 -11.33
CA ILE A 83 -17.01 17.35 -12.04
C ILE A 83 -18.22 17.95 -12.74
N ASN A 84 -18.48 19.23 -12.51
CA ASN A 84 -19.57 19.94 -13.17
C ASN A 84 -19.31 20.04 -14.68
N GLN A 85 -20.36 19.96 -15.50
CA GLN A 85 -20.31 20.21 -16.94
C GLN A 85 -19.94 21.68 -17.16
N GLY A 86 -18.64 21.94 -17.37
CA GLY A 86 -18.09 23.30 -17.45
C GLY A 86 -16.75 23.48 -16.73
N PHE A 87 -16.21 22.45 -16.08
CA PHE A 87 -14.86 22.49 -15.53
C PHE A 87 -13.81 22.53 -16.65
N SER A 88 -13.15 23.67 -16.81
CA SER A 88 -11.96 23.83 -17.63
C SER A 88 -10.73 23.90 -16.73
N LEU A 89 -9.84 22.91 -16.83
CA LEU A 89 -8.52 22.99 -16.21
C LEU A 89 -7.63 23.82 -17.13
N GLU A 90 -7.53 25.12 -16.85
CA GLU A 90 -6.54 25.97 -17.50
C GLU A 90 -5.16 25.52 -17.02
N THR A 91 -4.52 24.69 -17.83
CA THR A 91 -3.10 24.39 -17.65
C THR A 91 -2.38 25.69 -17.98
N ALA A 92 -1.88 26.38 -16.94
CA ALA A 92 -0.90 27.43 -17.17
C ALA A 92 0.24 26.77 -17.96
N MET A 93 0.35 27.16 -19.23
CA MET A 93 1.44 26.71 -20.09
C MET A 93 2.69 27.38 -19.52
N TYR A 94 3.29 26.78 -18.50
CA TYR A 94 4.69 27.05 -18.22
C TYR A 94 5.38 26.71 -19.52
N HIS A 95 5.93 27.72 -20.19
CA HIS A 95 6.89 27.48 -21.25
C HIS A 95 7.89 26.50 -20.66
N PHE A 96 7.84 25.24 -21.10
CA PHE A 96 8.94 24.33 -20.93
C PHE A 96 10.11 25.09 -21.54
N ILE A 97 10.97 25.66 -20.70
CA ILE A 97 12.30 26.05 -21.14
C ILE A 97 12.84 24.73 -21.66
N PRO A 98 13.07 24.57 -22.98
CA PRO A 98 13.72 23.37 -23.45
C PRO A 98 15.04 23.31 -22.68
N LEU A 99 15.16 22.33 -21.80
CA LEU A 99 16.45 22.00 -21.23
C LEU A 99 17.31 21.71 -22.45
N GLN A 100 18.20 22.64 -22.78
CA GLN A 100 19.25 22.43 -23.74
C GLN A 100 20.16 21.40 -23.09
N MET A 101 19.79 20.12 -23.22
CA MET A 101 20.70 19.04 -22.92
C MET A 101 21.76 19.12 -23.99
N ASP A 102 22.97 19.52 -23.61
CA ASP A 102 24.13 19.24 -24.42
C ASP A 102 24.08 17.75 -24.72
N LYS A 103 23.98 17.45 -26.03
CA LYS A 103 23.82 16.11 -26.55
C LYS A 103 24.88 15.24 -25.88
N ILE A 104 24.47 14.32 -25.01
CA ILE A 104 25.36 13.31 -24.47
C ILE A 104 25.94 12.62 -25.71
N PRO A 105 27.26 12.50 -25.87
CA PRO A 105 27.83 11.79 -26.99
C PRO A 105 27.40 10.31 -26.88
N SER A 106 26.27 9.96 -27.48
CA SER A 106 25.89 8.57 -27.68
C SER A 106 26.83 8.04 -28.76
N LYS A 107 27.60 7.02 -28.38
CA LYS A 107 28.46 6.29 -29.30
C LYS A 107 27.61 5.87 -30.51
N ASP A 108 28.09 6.24 -31.68
CA ASP A 108 27.48 5.91 -32.96
C ASP A 108 27.32 4.39 -33.08
N GLU A 109 26.07 3.91 -33.15
CA GLU A 109 25.77 2.49 -33.39
C GLU A 109 25.89 2.12 -34.89
N ASP A 110 26.34 3.05 -35.74
CA ASP A 110 26.67 2.78 -37.15
C ASP A 110 27.99 1.99 -37.34
N LEU A 111 28.44 1.24 -36.33
CA LEU A 111 29.31 0.08 -36.53
C LEU A 111 28.47 -1.08 -37.09
N CYS A 112 27.92 -0.82 -38.28
CA CYS A 112 27.42 -1.79 -39.23
C CYS A 112 28.42 -2.96 -39.30
N TYR A 113 27.91 -4.15 -38.95
CA TYR A 113 28.52 -5.47 -39.08
C TYR A 113 29.48 -5.60 -40.29
N LYS A 114 30.77 -5.26 -40.10
CA LYS A 114 31.85 -5.52 -41.06
C LYS A 114 32.90 -6.50 -40.53
N GLY A 115 32.49 -7.37 -39.63
CA GLY A 115 33.14 -8.63 -39.26
C GLY A 115 32.04 -9.45 -38.62
N PHE A 116 31.71 -10.67 -39.03
CA PHE A 116 32.55 -11.75 -39.47
C PHE A 116 31.73 -12.62 -40.44
N LEU A 117 32.07 -12.67 -41.73
CA LEU A 117 31.36 -13.53 -42.68
C LEU A 117 31.79 -15.01 -42.61
N ASN A 118 32.87 -15.33 -41.88
CA ASN A 118 33.49 -16.66 -41.90
C ASN A 118 33.58 -17.34 -40.52
N SER A 119 32.87 -16.85 -39.50
CA SER A 119 32.90 -17.45 -38.14
C SER A 119 31.56 -18.01 -37.70
N VAL A 120 30.61 -18.20 -38.61
CA VAL A 120 29.42 -19.00 -38.31
C VAL A 120 29.77 -20.46 -38.59
N TRP A 121 29.87 -21.23 -37.51
CA TRP A 121 30.11 -22.67 -37.56
C TRP A 121 28.85 -23.35 -38.10
N GLU A 122 28.86 -23.77 -39.38
CA GLU A 122 27.76 -24.56 -39.94
C GLU A 122 28.00 -26.06 -39.69
N PRO A 123 27.00 -26.82 -39.20
CA PRO A 123 27.15 -28.25 -38.98
C PRO A 123 27.26 -29.03 -40.33
N PRO A 124 27.94 -30.18 -40.36
CA PRO A 124 28.24 -30.90 -41.60
C PRO A 124 26.96 -31.48 -42.23
N ARG A 125 26.75 -31.26 -43.53
CA ARG A 125 25.65 -31.91 -44.28
C ARG A 125 26.07 -33.33 -44.63
N SER A 126 25.50 -34.35 -43.96
CA SER A 126 25.66 -35.74 -44.38
C SER A 126 24.96 -35.96 -45.72
N SER A 127 25.74 -36.29 -46.74
CA SER A 127 25.27 -36.65 -48.07
C SER A 127 24.79 -38.10 -48.04
N PHE A 128 23.48 -38.33 -48.19
CA PHE A 128 22.98 -39.66 -48.56
C PHE A 128 22.73 -39.65 -50.07
N SER A 129 23.37 -40.61 -50.74
CA SER A 129 23.29 -40.88 -52.18
C SER A 129 21.97 -41.54 -52.57
#